data_AF-A0A0K2Y8K1-F1
#
_entry.id   AF-A0A0K2Y8K1-F1
#
_cell.length_a   1.000
_cell.length_b   1.000
_cell.length_c   1.000
_cell.angle_alpha   90.00
_cell.angle_beta   90.00
_cell.angle_gamma   90.00
#
_symmetry.space_group_name_H-M   'P 1'
#
loop_
_entity.id
_entity.type
_entity.pdbx_description
1 polymer ?
#
loop_
_entity_poly.entity_id
_entity_poly.type
_entity_poly.pdbx_seq_one_letter_code
_entity_poly.pdbx_strand_id
1 'polypeptide(L)'
;MHLDVAKNYNILVLVLDGVAKIEEHRAHKEQLIAFQKGRTRIDRPCLKKAKALMLTGAPLNEPVVGYWPFVMNTQGRSGKP
;
A
#
# COMPACT_ATOMS: atom_id res chain seq x y z
N MET A 1 10.80 18.35 -0.76
CA MET A 1 10.97 16.98 -1.32
C MET A 1 9.59 16.44 -1.66
N HIS A 2 9.43 15.82 -2.82
CA HIS A 2 8.23 15.10 -3.25
C HIS A 2 8.66 13.74 -3.80
N LEU A 3 7.77 12.75 -3.75
CA LEU A 3 7.95 11.47 -4.43
C LEU A 3 6.91 11.33 -5.52
N ASP A 4 7.37 11.05 -6.73
CA ASP A 4 6.52 10.77 -7.88
C ASP A 4 6.19 9.28 -7.96
N VAL A 5 4.98 8.99 -8.40
CA VAL A 5 4.45 7.65 -8.58
C VAL A 5 3.77 7.56 -9.95
N ALA A 6 3.88 6.38 -10.57
CA ALA A 6 3.17 6.09 -11.80
C ALA A 6 1.65 6.31 -11.65
N LYS A 7 1.04 6.81 -12.73
CA LYS A 7 -0.39 7.09 -12.78
C LYS A 7 -1.20 5.83 -12.49
N ASN A 8 -2.26 5.98 -11.68
CA ASN A 8 -3.20 4.93 -11.29
C ASN A 8 -2.60 3.80 -10.44
N TYR A 9 -1.41 3.94 -9.87
CA TYR A 9 -0.87 2.96 -8.93
C TYR A 9 -1.50 3.14 -7.55
N ASN A 10 -1.69 2.02 -6.84
CA ASN A 10 -1.94 2.07 -5.41
C ASN A 10 -0.66 2.55 -4.71
N ILE A 11 -0.82 3.32 -3.64
CA ILE A 11 0.31 3.80 -2.84
C ILE A 11 0.01 3.50 -1.37
N LEU A 12 0.91 2.76 -0.74
CA LEU A 12 0.89 2.51 0.68
C LEU A 12 2.22 2.92 1.31
N VAL A 13 2.19 3.48 2.50
CA VAL A 13 3.38 3.83 3.27
C VAL A 13 3.29 3.18 4.65
N LEU A 14 4.18 2.23 4.90
CA LEU A 14 4.32 1.54 6.18
C LEU A 14 5.45 2.17 6.98
N VAL A 15 5.19 2.63 8.19
CA VAL A 15 6.23 3.16 9.09
C VAL A 15 6.85 2.00 9.86
N LEU A 16 8.12 1.68 9.57
CA LEU A 16 8.86 0.60 10.22
C LEU A 16 9.40 1.01 11.58
N ASP A 17 9.76 2.29 11.73
CA ASP A 17 10.27 2.86 12.96
C ASP A 17 10.10 4.39 12.99
N GLY A 18 9.98 4.97 14.18
CA GLY A 18 9.81 6.42 14.38
C GLY A 18 8.42 6.96 14.03
N VAL A 19 8.38 8.21 13.57
CA VAL A 19 7.13 8.93 13.21
C VAL A 19 7.25 9.60 11.85
N ALA A 20 6.34 9.27 10.95
CA ALA A 20 6.20 9.90 9.64
C ALA A 20 5.02 10.89 9.66
N LYS A 21 5.23 12.09 9.14
CA LYS A 21 4.15 13.01 8.75
C LYS A 21 4.16 13.13 7.23
N ILE A 22 3.08 12.72 6.59
CA ILE A 22 2.91 12.79 5.14
C ILE A 22 1.65 13.59 4.87
N GLU A 23 1.81 14.78 4.28
CA GLU A 23 0.73 15.77 4.17
C GLU A 23 0.11 16.08 5.54
N GLU A 24 -1.19 15.85 5.69
CA GLU A 24 -1.94 16.00 6.94
C GLU A 24 -1.94 14.72 7.80
N HIS A 25 -1.44 13.61 7.28
CA HIS A 25 -1.47 12.31 7.97
C HIS A 25 -0.21 12.13 8.80
N ARG A 26 -0.38 11.75 10.07
CA ARG A 26 0.71 11.37 10.97
C ARG A 26 0.59 9.89 11.30
N ALA A 27 1.65 9.13 11.04
CA ALA A 27 1.75 7.72 11.34
C ALA A 27 2.96 7.42 12.24
N HIS A 28 2.74 6.55 13.21
CA HIS A 28 3.73 5.99 14.12
C HIS A 28 4.19 4.62 13.62
N LYS A 29 5.20 4.05 14.28
CA LYS A 29 5.68 2.69 14.05
C LYS A 29 4.51 1.69 13.88
N GLU A 30 4.65 0.80 12.90
CA GLU A 30 3.71 -0.26 12.52
C GLU A 30 2.37 0.24 11.95
N GLN A 31 2.22 1.53 11.68
CA GLN A 31 1.04 2.07 11.03
C GLN A 31 1.22 2.19 9.52
N LEU A 32 0.12 1.94 8.81
CA LEU A 32 0.01 1.99 7.36
C LEU A 32 -0.84 3.19 6.95
N ILE A 33 -0.32 4.01 6.05
CA ILE A 33 -1.10 5.04 5.35
C ILE A 33 -1.40 4.50 3.95
N ALA A 34 -2.68 4.38 3.60
CA ALA A 34 -3.14 4.04 2.26
C ALA A 34 -3.69 5.29 1.58
N PHE A 35 -3.19 5.58 0.38
CA PHE A 35 -3.67 6.71 -0.41
C PHE A 35 -4.75 6.26 -1.41
N GLN A 36 -5.64 7.18 -1.77
CA GLN A 36 -6.65 6.94 -2.80
C GLN A 36 -6.02 6.69 -4.18
N LYS A 37 -6.70 5.89 -5.00
CA LYS A 37 -6.28 5.58 -6.37
C LYS A 37 -6.16 6.84 -7.22
N GLY A 38 -5.21 6.84 -8.16
CA GLY A 38 -5.04 7.92 -9.13
C GLY A 38 -4.11 9.05 -8.69
N ARG A 39 -3.59 9.02 -7.46
CA ARG A 39 -2.51 9.93 -7.05
C ARG A 39 -1.21 9.60 -7.79
N THR A 40 -0.52 10.64 -8.24
CA THR A 40 0.77 10.55 -8.94
C THR A 40 1.92 11.13 -8.12
N ARG A 41 1.63 11.71 -6.95
CA ARG A 41 2.61 12.43 -6.15
C ARG A 41 2.26 12.40 -4.66
N ILE A 42 3.29 12.25 -3.84
CA ILE A 42 3.24 12.47 -2.40
C ILE A 42 4.09 13.70 -2.06
N ASP A 43 3.45 14.69 -1.45
CA ASP A 43 4.11 15.94 -1.10
C ASP A 43 4.62 15.96 0.34
N ARG A 44 5.83 16.49 0.50
CA ARG A 44 6.45 16.87 1.78
C ARG A 44 6.41 15.75 2.84
N PRO A 45 6.91 14.53 2.53
CA PRO A 45 7.12 13.54 3.57
C PRO A 45 8.15 14.09 4.58
N CYS A 46 7.76 14.17 5.84
CA CYS A 46 8.62 14.55 6.94
C CYS A 46 8.84 13.33 7.82
N LEU A 47 10.04 12.75 7.73
CA LEU A 47 10.46 11.59 8.48
C LEU A 47 11.37 12.08 9.62
N LYS A 48 10.80 12.33 10.81
CA LYS A 48 11.62 12.67 11.99
C LYS A 48 12.12 11.39 12.62
N LYS A 49 13.40 11.04 12.38
CA LYS A 49 14.02 9.78 12.84
C LYS A 49 13.18 8.56 12.50
N ALA A 50 12.61 8.53 11.29
CA ALA A 50 11.67 7.49 10.89
C ALA A 50 12.22 6.68 9.72
N LYS A 51 11.96 5.37 9.75
CA LYS A 51 12.11 4.47 8.61
C LYS A 51 10.72 4.13 8.09
N ALA A 52 10.53 4.26 6.79
CA ALA A 52 9.27 3.93 6.15
C ALA A 52 9.52 3.14 4.86
N LEU A 53 8.60 2.22 4.56
CA LEU A 53 8.54 1.47 3.31
C LEU A 53 7.38 2.01 2.48
N MET A 54 7.69 2.46 1.27
CA MET A 54 6.69 2.87 0.28
C MET A 54 6.44 1.71 -0.68
N LEU A 55 5.19 1.25 -0.73
CA LEU A 55 4.73 0.18 -1.60
C LEU A 55 3.88 0.80 -2.70
N THR A 56 4.26 0.58 -3.96
CA THR A 56 3.50 1.02 -5.12
C THR A 56 3.25 -0.14 -6.06
N GLY A 57 2.09 -0.12 -6.72
CA GLY A 57 1.77 -1.16 -7.70
C GLY A 57 0.49 -0.86 -8.47
N ALA A 58 0.44 -1.30 -9.73
CA ALA A 58 -0.76 -1.23 -10.53
C ALA A 58 -1.88 -2.07 -9.86
N PRO A 59 -3.11 -1.57 -9.76
CA PRO A 59 -4.22 -2.34 -9.24
C PRO A 59 -4.49 -3.52 -10.16
N LEU A 60 -4.55 -4.74 -9.59
CA LEU A 60 -4.85 -5.96 -10.33
C LEU A 60 -6.23 -5.89 -11.01
N ASN A 61 -7.22 -5.27 -10.36
CA ASN A 61 -8.62 -5.19 -10.84
C ASN A 61 -9.24 -6.55 -11.21
N GLU A 62 -8.72 -7.63 -10.64
CA GLU A 62 -9.23 -8.98 -10.78
C GLU A 62 -9.95 -9.40 -9.48
N PRO A 63 -10.90 -10.35 -9.54
CA PRO A 63 -11.47 -10.91 -8.33
C PRO A 63 -10.39 -11.54 -7.45
N VAL A 64 -10.48 -11.35 -6.14
CA VAL A 64 -9.56 -11.95 -5.16
C VAL A 64 -10.35 -12.92 -4.29
N VAL A 65 -10.04 -14.20 -4.40
CA VAL A 65 -10.63 -15.28 -3.60
C VAL A 65 -9.53 -15.91 -2.74
N GLY A 66 -9.66 -15.80 -1.43
CA GLY A 66 -8.70 -16.38 -0.47
C GLY A 66 -9.19 -17.72 0.09
N TYR A 67 -8.42 -18.79 -0.13
CA TYR A 67 -8.53 -20.06 0.58
C TYR A 67 -7.19 -20.33 1.25
N TRP A 68 -7.04 -19.94 2.51
CA TRP A 68 -5.76 -20.03 3.24
C TRP A 68 -5.06 -21.39 3.03
N PRO A 69 -3.76 -21.44 2.64
CA PRO A 69 -2.80 -20.35 2.42
C PRO A 69 -2.78 -19.77 0.99
N PHE A 70 -3.74 -20.13 0.14
CA PHE A 70 -3.78 -19.80 -1.28
C PHE A 70 -4.66 -18.58 -1.58
N VAL A 71 -4.23 -17.78 -2.55
CA VAL A 71 -5.00 -16.68 -3.14
C VAL A 71 -5.17 -16.98 -4.63
N MET A 72 -6.41 -16.98 -5.11
CA MET A 72 -6.77 -17.27 -6.50
C MET A 72 -7.78 -16.27 -7.05
N ASN A 73 -7.93 -16.21 -8.37
CA ASN A 73 -8.88 -15.32 -9.04
C ASN A 73 -10.29 -15.90 -9.20
N THR A 74 -10.44 -17.22 -9.04
CA THR A 74 -11.71 -17.94 -9.19
C THR A 74 -11.90 -18.91 -8.05
N GLN A 75 -13.14 -19.14 -7.62
CA GLN A 75 -13.45 -20.26 -6.74
C GLN A 75 -13.18 -21.55 -7.51
N GLY A 76 -12.10 -22.26 -7.17
CA GLY A 76 -11.87 -23.59 -7.72
C GLY A 76 -13.08 -24.45 -7.40
N ARG A 77 -13.74 -25.00 -8.44
CA ARG A 77 -14.69 -26.10 -8.27
C ARG A 77 -13.88 -27.19 -7.58
N SER A 78 -14.14 -27.40 -6.28
CA SER A 78 -13.47 -28.42 -5.49
C SER A 78 -13.65 -29.76 -6.20
N GLY A 79 -12.63 -30.17 -6.96
CA GLY A 79 -12.50 -31.52 -7.45
C GLY A 79 -12.21 -32.37 -6.23
N LYS A 80 -13.27 -32.82 -5.55
CA LYS A 80 -13.18 -34.10 -4.85
C LYS A 80 -12.88 -35.16 -5.92
N PRO A 81 -11.87 -36.01 -5.74
CA PRO A 81 -11.79 -37.26 -6.51
C PRO A 81 -13.05 -38.10 -6.27
#